data_AF-A0A6N7WAL7-F1
#
_entry.id   AF-A0A6N7WAL7-F1
#
_cell.length_a   1.000
_cell.length_b   1.000
_cell.length_c   1.000
_cell.angle_alpha   90.00
_cell.angle_beta   90.00
_cell.angle_gamma   90.00
#
_symmetry.space_group_name_H-M   'P 1'
#
loop_
_entity.id
_entity.type
_entity.pdbx_description
1 polymer ?
#
loop_
_entity_poly.entity_id
_entity_poly.type
_entity_poly.pdbx_seq_one_letter_code
_entity_poly.pdbx_strand_id
1 'polypeptide(L)'
;MAARVVIGKGAGGGLSVELDVDSLDLWLAMLHRAMVDNNYVKPEWIDEEAYESMSWLGYLATTTLLNVGLLAARGQAGIERLYNAMTGGQNAGPIAYVIVNDPRQDKMRDWVQQLTPEGLGALLYLLVSEPRAFEVEEPGRGRSGGRIQSFSSQQALDFQQIAIANCLGWIVEGVTMSVYGPLCRFSREDPTPSQYLFTKAVVRMTTDGQPPHNYPDTAYHNHKLALDRFMEKESGTNSLQIPASKRDYRRYVAGLGTEICAS
;
A
#
# COMPACT_ATOMS: atom_id res chain seq x y z
N MET A 1 0.90 -26.53 13.94
CA MET A 1 -0.56 -26.39 13.73
C MET A 1 -1.30 -26.88 14.97
N ALA A 2 -1.91 -25.96 15.71
CA ALA A 2 -2.89 -26.28 16.74
C ALA A 2 -4.11 -25.38 16.49
N ALA A 3 -5.18 -25.96 15.95
CA ALA A 3 -6.47 -25.28 15.81
C ALA A 3 -7.30 -25.61 17.06
N ARG A 4 -7.71 -24.61 17.84
CA ARG A 4 -8.58 -24.80 19.00
C ARG A 4 -9.94 -24.21 18.69
N VAL A 5 -10.89 -25.09 18.36
CA VAL A 5 -12.30 -24.72 18.16
C VAL A 5 -12.96 -24.62 19.54
N VAL A 6 -13.47 -23.45 19.91
CA VAL A 6 -14.25 -23.23 21.14
C VAL A 6 -15.71 -23.04 20.76
N ILE A 7 -16.53 -24.07 20.92
CA ILE A 7 -17.98 -23.98 20.72
C ILE A 7 -18.61 -23.50 22.03
N GLY A 8 -18.90 -22.19 22.12
CA GLY A 8 -19.69 -21.61 23.20
C GLY A 8 -21.19 -21.85 22.98
N LYS A 9 -21.95 -22.11 24.07
CA LYS A 9 -23.42 -22.20 24.02
C LYS A 9 -24.04 -20.82 23.84
N GLY A 10 -24.20 -20.41 22.58
CA GLY A 10 -24.97 -19.28 22.09
C GLY A 10 -24.96 -19.35 20.56
N ALA A 11 -26.09 -19.17 19.89
CA ALA A 11 -26.23 -19.41 18.46
C ALA A 11 -25.31 -18.49 17.63
N GLY A 12 -24.12 -18.99 17.28
CA GLY A 12 -23.07 -18.28 16.56
C GLY A 12 -21.73 -18.88 16.94
N GLY A 13 -21.30 -19.94 16.24
CA GLY A 13 -20.01 -20.56 16.49
C GLY A 13 -18.88 -19.58 16.16
N GLY A 14 -18.08 -19.21 17.16
CA GLY A 14 -16.88 -18.38 16.97
C GLY A 14 -15.64 -19.26 16.76
N LEU A 15 -14.82 -18.91 15.78
CA LEU A 15 -13.49 -19.49 15.58
C LEU A 15 -12.47 -18.47 16.10
N SER A 16 -11.77 -18.78 17.19
CA SER A 16 -10.60 -18.01 17.63
C SER A 16 -9.36 -18.70 17.10
N VAL A 17 -8.51 -17.97 16.37
CA VAL A 17 -7.28 -18.52 15.79
C VAL A 17 -6.10 -17.70 16.26
N GLU A 18 -5.11 -18.39 16.82
CA GLU A 18 -3.85 -17.79 17.25
C GLU A 18 -2.95 -17.58 16.01
N LEU A 19 -2.48 -16.35 15.81
CA LEU A 19 -1.66 -15.98 14.66
C LEU A 19 -0.25 -16.57 14.82
N ASP A 20 0.03 -17.63 14.08
CA ASP A 20 1.37 -18.16 13.90
C ASP A 20 2.10 -17.38 12.79
N VAL A 21 3.31 -16.88 13.09
CA VAL A 21 4.13 -16.07 12.17
C VAL A 21 4.45 -16.85 10.89
N ASP A 22 4.63 -18.18 11.00
CA ASP A 22 4.92 -19.06 9.86
C ASP A 22 3.72 -19.21 8.89
N SER A 23 2.53 -18.78 9.31
CA SER A 23 1.29 -18.85 8.51
C SER A 23 0.79 -17.47 8.06
N LEU A 24 1.54 -16.40 8.31
CA LEU A 24 1.09 -15.02 8.12
C LEU A 24 0.72 -14.72 6.65
N ASP A 25 1.47 -15.24 5.68
CA ASP A 25 1.17 -15.08 4.25
C ASP A 25 -0.20 -15.69 3.87
N LEU A 26 -0.54 -16.84 4.45
CA LEU A 26 -1.84 -17.49 4.22
C LEU A 26 -2.97 -16.65 4.83
N TRP A 27 -2.77 -16.11 6.03
CA TRP A 27 -3.74 -15.23 6.68
C TRP A 27 -3.98 -13.96 5.90
N LEU A 28 -2.92 -13.32 5.40
CA LEU A 28 -3.03 -12.14 4.54
C LEU A 28 -3.77 -12.45 3.24
N ALA A 29 -3.49 -13.59 2.60
CA ALA A 29 -4.19 -14.02 1.40
C ALA A 29 -5.68 -14.31 1.65
N MET A 30 -6.02 -14.95 2.77
CA MET A 30 -7.41 -15.21 3.17
C MET A 30 -8.16 -13.91 3.48
N LEU A 31 -7.52 -12.99 4.21
CA LEU A 31 -8.07 -11.66 4.50
C LEU A 31 -8.29 -10.88 3.21
N HIS A 32 -7.30 -10.84 2.32
CA HIS A 32 -7.41 -10.19 1.02
C HIS A 32 -8.61 -10.75 0.24
N ARG A 33 -8.76 -12.08 0.19
CA ARG A 33 -9.88 -12.71 -0.48
C ARG A 33 -11.23 -12.32 0.13
N ALA A 34 -11.34 -12.37 1.46
CA ALA A 34 -12.56 -11.98 2.17
C ALA A 34 -12.93 -10.50 1.90
N MET A 35 -11.93 -9.63 1.82
CA MET A 35 -12.10 -8.22 1.50
C MET A 35 -12.53 -8.02 0.04
N VAL A 36 -11.89 -8.69 -0.92
CA VAL A 36 -12.26 -8.66 -2.34
C VAL A 36 -13.69 -9.13 -2.54
N ASP A 37 -14.08 -10.25 -1.93
CA ASP A 37 -15.43 -10.82 -2.04
C ASP A 37 -16.49 -9.89 -1.43
N ASN A 38 -16.09 -8.93 -0.57
CA ASN A 38 -16.99 -7.98 0.08
C ASN A 38 -16.72 -6.51 -0.33
N ASN A 39 -16.11 -6.26 -1.51
CA ASN A 39 -15.80 -4.91 -2.00
C ASN A 39 -15.09 -4.02 -0.98
N TYR A 40 -14.20 -4.64 -0.19
CA TYR A 40 -13.43 -4.04 0.89
C TYR A 40 -14.31 -3.36 1.95
N VAL A 41 -15.55 -3.83 2.13
CA VAL A 41 -16.37 -3.58 3.33
C VAL A 41 -16.00 -4.68 4.33
N LYS A 42 -15.95 -4.37 5.63
CA LYS A 42 -15.76 -5.40 6.66
C LYS A 42 -16.84 -6.48 6.54
N PRO A 43 -16.49 -7.76 6.38
CA PRO A 43 -17.46 -8.85 6.39
C PRO A 43 -18.17 -8.95 7.75
N GLU A 44 -19.49 -9.18 7.76
CA GLU A 44 -20.30 -9.24 8.99
C GLU A 44 -19.87 -10.34 9.97
N TRP A 45 -19.25 -11.41 9.46
CA TRP A 45 -18.76 -12.53 10.26
C TRP A 45 -17.42 -12.25 10.95
N ILE A 46 -16.78 -11.12 10.67
CA ILE A 46 -15.55 -10.65 11.34
C ILE A 46 -15.96 -9.59 12.37
N ASP A 47 -15.66 -9.85 13.65
CA ASP A 47 -15.88 -8.88 14.71
C ASP A 47 -15.02 -7.62 14.52
N GLU A 48 -15.46 -6.50 15.10
CA GLU A 48 -14.81 -5.20 14.89
C GLU A 48 -13.36 -5.20 15.40
N GLU A 49 -13.11 -5.78 16.57
CA GLU A 49 -11.78 -5.80 17.19
C GLU A 49 -10.78 -6.62 16.36
N ALA A 50 -11.21 -7.75 15.79
CA ALA A 50 -10.42 -8.56 14.89
C ALA A 50 -10.18 -7.83 13.56
N TYR A 51 -11.19 -7.16 13.00
CA TYR A 51 -11.03 -6.37 11.79
C TYR A 51 -10.07 -5.20 11.98
N GLU A 52 -10.18 -4.45 13.08
CA GLU A 52 -9.26 -3.38 13.44
C GLU A 52 -7.85 -3.93 13.65
N SER A 53 -7.70 -5.05 14.36
CA SER A 53 -6.40 -5.70 14.56
C SER A 53 -5.76 -6.14 13.24
N MET A 54 -6.56 -6.69 12.31
CA MET A 54 -6.09 -7.09 10.98
C MET A 54 -5.81 -5.91 10.07
N SER A 55 -6.60 -4.84 10.16
CA SER A 55 -6.35 -3.59 9.45
C SER A 55 -5.07 -2.92 9.96
N TRP A 56 -4.83 -2.99 11.28
CA TRP A 56 -3.58 -2.57 11.91
C TRP A 56 -2.41 -3.44 11.46
N LEU A 57 -2.58 -4.77 11.35
CA LEU A 57 -1.56 -5.66 10.78
C LEU A 57 -1.30 -5.36 9.31
N GLY A 58 -2.32 -5.05 8.51
CA GLY A 58 -2.19 -4.61 7.12
C GLY A 58 -1.48 -3.27 7.02
N TYR A 59 -1.85 -2.30 7.86
CA TYR A 59 -1.19 -0.99 7.98
C TYR A 59 0.26 -1.15 8.42
N LEU A 60 0.54 -1.94 9.46
CA LEU A 60 1.89 -2.27 9.90
C LEU A 60 2.63 -2.93 8.74
N ALA A 61 2.10 -3.97 8.11
CA ALA A 61 2.73 -4.61 6.95
C ALA A 61 3.03 -3.63 5.80
N THR A 62 2.17 -2.63 5.62
CA THR A 62 2.31 -1.61 4.59
C THR A 62 3.41 -0.60 4.94
N THR A 63 3.37 -0.05 6.15
CA THR A 63 4.29 0.97 6.65
C THR A 63 5.66 0.42 7.02
N THR A 64 5.73 -0.87 7.33
CA THR A 64 6.97 -1.58 7.65
C THR A 64 7.58 -2.27 6.43
N LEU A 65 6.93 -2.22 5.25
CA LEU A 65 7.33 -2.97 4.06
C LEU A 65 7.66 -4.42 4.43
N LEU A 66 6.70 -5.12 5.06
CA LEU A 66 6.92 -6.44 5.69
C LEU A 66 7.50 -7.51 4.73
N ASN A 67 7.72 -7.21 3.45
CA ASN A 67 8.45 -8.09 2.55
C ASN A 67 9.49 -7.47 1.60
N VAL A 68 10.03 -6.29 1.89
CA VAL A 68 11.23 -5.81 1.15
C VAL A 68 12.45 -5.74 2.06
N GLY A 69 12.21 -5.39 3.34
CA GLY A 69 13.21 -5.24 4.39
C GLY A 69 13.50 -6.50 5.24
N LEU A 70 12.61 -7.48 5.31
CA LEU A 70 12.95 -8.79 5.90
C LEU A 70 14.03 -9.52 5.07
N LEU A 71 14.14 -9.17 3.79
CA LEU A 71 14.98 -9.86 2.80
C LEU A 71 16.31 -9.17 2.48
N ALA A 72 16.60 -7.96 3.00
CA ALA A 72 17.91 -7.35 2.81
C ALA A 72 18.93 -7.76 3.89
N ALA A 73 18.52 -8.09 5.11
CA ALA A 73 19.46 -8.33 6.21
C ALA A 73 18.86 -9.14 7.36
N ARG A 74 19.28 -10.39 7.56
CA ARG A 74 19.39 -10.92 8.92
C ARG A 74 20.54 -10.16 9.60
N GLY A 75 20.19 -9.15 10.40
CA GLY A 75 21.11 -8.40 11.27
C GLY A 75 20.38 -7.29 12.04
N GLN A 76 20.90 -6.92 13.23
CA GLN A 76 20.35 -5.91 14.16
C GLN A 76 19.97 -4.56 13.49
N ALA A 77 20.67 -4.17 12.43
CA ALA A 77 20.42 -2.93 11.67
C ALA A 77 19.07 -2.89 10.93
N GLY A 78 18.46 -4.03 10.62
CA GLY A 78 17.14 -4.08 9.96
C GLY A 78 16.01 -3.59 10.88
N ILE A 79 16.12 -3.85 12.18
CA ILE A 79 15.11 -3.47 13.20
C ILE A 79 15.23 -1.97 13.54
N GLU A 80 16.44 -1.41 13.59
CA GLU A 80 16.63 0.04 13.79
C GLU A 80 16.16 0.87 12.60
N ARG A 81 16.39 0.39 11.37
CA ARG A 81 15.83 1.02 10.15
C ARG A 81 14.31 0.95 10.15
N LEU A 82 13.75 -0.17 10.59
CA LEU A 82 12.31 -0.35 10.77
C LEU A 82 11.73 0.63 11.80
N TYR A 83 12.38 0.79 12.94
CA TYR A 83 11.98 1.75 13.99
C TYR A 83 12.04 3.21 13.51
N ASN A 84 13.10 3.59 12.80
CA ASN A 84 13.24 4.93 12.21
C ASN A 84 12.27 5.16 11.03
N ALA A 85 11.96 4.10 10.27
CA ALA A 85 10.96 4.11 9.18
C ALA A 85 9.55 4.43 9.72
N MET A 86 9.20 3.86 10.88
CA MET A 86 7.90 4.00 11.53
C MET A 86 7.71 5.30 12.31
N THR A 87 8.79 5.97 12.75
CA THR A 87 8.70 7.11 13.69
C THR A 87 9.21 8.44 13.14
N GLY A 88 9.89 8.45 11.99
CA GLY A 88 10.32 9.68 11.32
C GLY A 88 9.43 10.03 10.15
N GLY A 89 8.76 11.19 10.15
CA GLY A 89 8.03 11.73 8.98
C GLY A 89 8.91 12.09 7.77
N GLN A 90 10.03 11.37 7.53
CA GLN A 90 11.07 11.66 6.54
C GLN A 90 11.31 10.50 5.55
N ASN A 91 10.49 9.45 5.56
CA ASN A 91 10.79 8.20 4.85
C ASN A 91 10.16 8.05 3.45
N ALA A 92 9.44 9.06 2.96
CA ALA A 92 8.78 9.00 1.65
C ALA A 92 9.76 8.78 0.49
N GLY A 93 10.88 9.52 0.46
CA GLY A 93 11.93 9.39 -0.55
C GLY A 93 12.58 7.99 -0.57
N PRO A 94 13.12 7.48 0.56
CA PRO A 94 13.67 6.13 0.64
C PRO A 94 12.69 5.02 0.26
N ILE A 95 11.44 5.09 0.74
CA ILE A 95 10.42 4.07 0.41
C ILE A 95 10.09 4.11 -1.09
N ALA A 96 9.93 5.30 -1.66
CA ALA A 96 9.68 5.45 -3.09
C ALA A 96 10.86 4.93 -3.92
N TYR A 97 12.10 5.19 -3.51
CA TYR A 97 13.30 4.65 -4.16
C TYR A 97 13.28 3.12 -4.21
N VAL A 98 12.90 2.46 -3.12
CA VAL A 98 12.80 1.00 -3.05
C VAL A 98 11.70 0.48 -3.96
N ILE A 99 10.51 1.09 -3.96
CA ILE A 99 9.41 0.71 -4.87
C ILE A 99 9.85 0.77 -6.33
N VAL A 100 10.61 1.80 -6.71
CA VAL A 100 11.06 2.01 -8.09
C VAL A 100 12.22 1.09 -8.49
N ASN A 101 13.16 0.82 -7.59
CA ASN A 101 14.45 0.23 -7.96
C ASN A 101 14.70 -1.18 -7.41
N ASP A 102 13.85 -1.72 -6.52
CA ASP A 102 14.08 -3.08 -5.99
C ASP A 102 14.06 -4.10 -7.15
N PRO A 103 15.07 -4.98 -7.29
CA PRO A 103 15.12 -5.95 -8.38
C PRO A 103 13.97 -6.98 -8.35
N ARG A 104 13.28 -7.14 -7.21
CA ARG A 104 12.14 -8.05 -7.02
C ARG A 104 10.82 -7.31 -7.23
N GLN A 105 10.70 -6.66 -8.39
CA GLN A 105 9.50 -5.89 -8.76
C GLN A 105 8.23 -6.75 -8.76
N ASP A 106 8.34 -8.04 -9.04
CA ASP A 106 7.26 -9.03 -8.94
C ASP A 106 6.75 -9.15 -7.50
N LYS A 107 7.64 -9.27 -6.52
CA LYS A 107 7.26 -9.34 -5.10
C LYS A 107 6.66 -8.04 -4.60
N MET A 108 7.20 -6.91 -5.05
CA MET A 108 6.64 -5.60 -4.72
C MET A 108 5.22 -5.45 -5.28
N ARG A 109 5.01 -5.81 -6.55
CA ARG A 109 3.69 -5.82 -7.18
C ARG A 109 2.71 -6.69 -6.41
N ASP A 110 3.07 -7.95 -6.16
CA ASP A 110 2.19 -8.90 -5.47
C ASP A 110 1.81 -8.41 -4.07
N TRP A 111 2.73 -7.74 -3.37
CA TRP A 111 2.48 -7.10 -2.09
C TRP A 111 1.53 -5.90 -2.21
N VAL A 112 1.75 -4.97 -3.16
CA VAL A 112 0.85 -3.83 -3.38
C VAL A 112 -0.57 -4.29 -3.71
N GLN A 113 -0.70 -5.35 -4.51
CA GLN A 113 -2.00 -5.89 -4.90
C GLN A 113 -2.78 -6.49 -3.71
N GLN A 114 -2.11 -6.86 -2.64
CA GLN A 114 -2.73 -7.46 -1.45
C GLN A 114 -3.07 -6.44 -0.35
N LEU A 115 -2.70 -5.16 -0.51
CA LEU A 115 -2.94 -4.15 0.51
C LEU A 115 -4.42 -3.95 0.78
N THR A 116 -4.76 -3.73 2.05
CA THR A 116 -6.09 -3.24 2.45
C THR A 116 -6.24 -1.76 2.09
N PRO A 117 -7.47 -1.21 2.11
CA PRO A 117 -7.68 0.23 1.91
C PRO A 117 -6.87 1.09 2.88
N GLU A 118 -6.75 0.69 4.15
CA GLU A 118 -5.97 1.36 5.18
C GLU A 118 -4.48 1.36 4.84
N GLY A 119 -3.95 0.20 4.44
CA GLY A 119 -2.56 0.06 4.01
C GLY A 119 -2.24 0.91 2.78
N LEU A 120 -3.02 0.73 1.70
CA LEU A 120 -2.83 1.50 0.47
C LEU A 120 -3.02 3.01 0.70
N GLY A 121 -3.98 3.40 1.52
CA GLY A 121 -4.23 4.79 1.90
C GLY A 121 -3.03 5.42 2.61
N ALA A 122 -2.51 4.75 3.63
CA ALA A 122 -1.32 5.19 4.36
C ALA A 122 -0.07 5.27 3.45
N LEU A 123 0.12 4.29 2.55
CA LEU A 123 1.21 4.32 1.57
C LEU A 123 1.09 5.53 0.64
N LEU A 124 -0.10 5.78 0.08
CA LEU A 124 -0.32 6.92 -0.80
C LEU A 124 -0.13 8.24 -0.04
N TYR A 125 -0.60 8.34 1.20
CA TYR A 125 -0.37 9.49 2.07
C TYR A 125 1.13 9.77 2.30
N LEU A 126 1.89 8.71 2.61
CA LEU A 126 3.33 8.80 2.74
C LEU A 126 3.98 9.25 1.43
N LEU A 127 3.61 8.66 0.29
CA LEU A 127 4.19 9.00 -1.01
C LEU A 127 3.86 10.41 -1.48
N VAL A 128 2.76 11.02 -1.06
CA VAL A 128 2.45 12.45 -1.35
C VAL A 128 3.04 13.43 -0.33
N SER A 129 3.72 12.93 0.71
CA SER A 129 4.36 13.77 1.70
C SER A 129 5.47 14.64 1.09
N GLU A 130 5.85 15.70 1.80
CA GLU A 130 6.86 16.66 1.33
C GLU A 130 8.16 15.95 0.89
N PRO A 131 8.61 16.14 -0.38
CA PRO A 131 9.85 15.55 -0.85
C PRO A 131 11.07 16.12 -0.12
N ARG A 132 11.89 15.24 0.45
CA ARG A 132 13.09 15.59 1.21
C ARG A 132 14.28 14.83 0.66
N ALA A 133 15.45 15.47 0.74
CA ALA A 133 16.70 14.80 0.40
C ALA A 133 16.91 13.59 1.33
N PHE A 134 17.50 12.52 0.79
CA PHE A 134 17.72 11.28 1.52
C PHE A 134 18.95 10.56 1.02
N GLU A 135 19.38 9.54 1.77
CA GLU A 135 20.52 8.70 1.41
C GLU A 135 20.12 7.23 1.46
N VAL A 136 20.71 6.45 0.56
CA VAL A 136 20.54 4.99 0.52
C VAL A 136 21.91 4.36 0.57
N GLU A 137 22.05 3.36 1.44
CA GLU A 137 23.25 2.54 1.50
C GLU A 137 23.10 1.36 0.54
N GLU A 138 23.87 1.37 -0.55
CA GLU A 138 23.99 0.21 -1.44
C GLU A 138 24.88 -0.85 -0.76
N PRO A 139 24.39 -2.09 -0.56
CA PRO A 139 25.23 -3.15 -0.03
C PRO A 139 26.39 -3.44 -0.99
N GLY A 140 27.62 -3.38 -0.46
CA GLY A 140 28.82 -3.64 -1.25
C GLY A 140 28.84 -5.04 -1.83
N ARG A 141 29.33 -5.19 -3.07
CA ARG A 141 29.56 -6.51 -3.68
C ARG A 141 30.94 -7.03 -3.26
N GLY A 142 30.98 -8.03 -2.38
CA GLY A 142 32.21 -8.72 -2.00
C GLY A 142 33.02 -7.97 -0.93
N ARG A 143 34.29 -7.62 -1.22
CA ARG A 143 35.20 -6.95 -0.25
C ARG A 143 35.10 -5.41 -0.26
N SER A 144 34.27 -4.81 -1.12
CA SER A 144 34.03 -3.37 -1.08
C SER A 144 33.05 -3.03 0.04
N GLY A 145 33.38 -1.99 0.81
CA GLY A 145 32.41 -1.39 1.74
C GLY A 145 31.17 -0.89 1.00
N GLY A 146 30.04 -0.79 1.71
CA GLY A 146 28.80 -0.23 1.17
C GLY A 146 29.02 1.17 0.62
N ARG A 147 28.23 1.55 -0.40
CA ARG A 147 28.31 2.87 -1.03
C ARG A 147 27.08 3.67 -0.64
N ILE A 148 27.29 4.85 -0.05
CA ILE A 148 26.19 5.77 0.24
C ILE A 148 25.89 6.55 -1.03
N GLN A 149 24.64 6.50 -1.47
CA GLN A 149 24.11 7.29 -2.56
C GLN A 149 23.14 8.32 -2.00
N SER A 150 23.42 9.60 -2.21
CA SER A 150 22.57 10.71 -1.77
C SER A 150 21.69 11.20 -2.91
N PHE A 151 20.45 11.58 -2.59
CA PHE A 151 19.44 12.09 -3.51
C PHE A 151 18.89 13.42 -3.03
N SER A 152 18.70 14.35 -3.96
CA SER A 152 18.07 15.65 -3.65
C SER A 152 16.57 15.53 -3.40
N SER A 153 15.94 16.58 -2.87
CA SER A 153 14.47 16.64 -2.75
C SER A 153 13.76 16.59 -4.10
N GLN A 154 14.38 17.11 -5.17
CA GLN A 154 13.85 16.99 -6.54
C GLN A 154 13.88 15.54 -7.03
N GLN A 155 14.96 14.80 -6.75
CA GLN A 155 15.03 13.37 -7.07
C GLN A 155 14.08 12.54 -6.19
N ALA A 156 13.87 12.93 -4.93
CA ALA A 156 12.85 12.32 -4.08
C ALA A 156 11.45 12.50 -4.67
N LEU A 157 11.12 13.70 -5.15
CA LEU A 157 9.85 13.96 -5.84
C LEU A 157 9.69 13.04 -7.05
N ASP A 158 10.73 12.86 -7.86
CA ASP A 158 10.69 11.94 -8.99
C ASP A 158 10.35 10.51 -8.57
N PHE A 159 11.09 9.99 -7.58
CA PHE A 159 10.85 8.64 -7.07
C PHE A 159 9.44 8.50 -6.53
N GLN A 160 8.95 9.48 -5.77
CA GLN A 160 7.60 9.47 -5.21
C GLN A 160 6.53 9.42 -6.32
N GLN A 161 6.67 10.25 -7.38
CA GLN A 161 5.75 10.25 -8.51
C GLN A 161 5.77 8.93 -9.30
N ILE A 162 6.96 8.36 -9.54
CA ILE A 162 7.11 7.06 -10.21
C ILE A 162 6.54 5.94 -9.33
N ALA A 163 6.80 5.95 -8.03
CA ALA A 163 6.29 4.95 -7.08
C ALA A 163 4.75 4.97 -7.02
N ILE A 164 4.12 6.15 -7.00
CA ILE A 164 2.65 6.28 -7.08
C ILE A 164 2.14 5.66 -8.38
N ALA A 165 2.76 5.98 -9.53
CA ALA A 165 2.36 5.43 -10.82
C ALA A 165 2.53 3.89 -10.86
N ASN A 166 3.62 3.35 -10.33
CA ASN A 166 3.86 1.91 -10.21
C ASN A 166 2.79 1.23 -9.35
N CYS A 167 2.52 1.78 -8.16
CA CYS A 167 1.52 1.21 -7.26
C CYS A 167 0.14 1.12 -7.94
N LEU A 168 -0.33 2.21 -8.55
CA LEU A 168 -1.61 2.20 -9.27
C LEU A 168 -1.58 1.30 -10.51
N GLY A 169 -0.45 1.27 -11.22
CA GLY A 169 -0.25 0.37 -12.36
C GLY A 169 -0.37 -1.09 -11.98
N TRP A 170 0.20 -1.50 -10.85
CA TRP A 170 0.09 -2.85 -10.30
C TRP A 170 -1.33 -3.20 -9.86
N ILE A 171 -2.10 -2.24 -9.33
CA ILE A 171 -3.52 -2.45 -9.07
C ILE A 171 -4.26 -2.71 -10.40
N VAL A 172 -4.03 -1.89 -11.43
CA VAL A 172 -4.66 -2.09 -12.75
C VAL A 172 -4.23 -3.41 -13.41
N GLU A 173 -2.96 -3.81 -13.27
CA GLU A 173 -2.45 -5.10 -13.73
C GLU A 173 -3.16 -6.27 -13.02
N GLY A 174 -3.37 -6.16 -11.71
CA GLY A 174 -4.08 -7.16 -10.90
C GLY A 174 -5.51 -7.41 -11.38
N VAL A 175 -6.18 -6.39 -11.94
CA VAL A 175 -7.50 -6.54 -12.58
C VAL A 175 -7.41 -7.43 -13.81
N THR A 176 -6.40 -7.20 -14.66
CA THR A 176 -6.19 -8.01 -15.88
C THR A 176 -5.75 -9.44 -15.56
N MET A 177 -5.12 -9.64 -14.40
CA MET A 177 -4.67 -10.95 -13.90
C MET A 177 -5.71 -11.65 -13.01
N SER A 178 -6.91 -11.08 -12.84
CA SER A 178 -7.99 -11.62 -12.01
C SER A 178 -7.63 -11.79 -10.52
N VAL A 179 -6.69 -11.00 -10.01
CA VAL A 179 -6.33 -10.96 -8.58
C VAL A 179 -7.53 -10.55 -7.73
N TYR A 180 -8.33 -9.60 -8.24
CA TYR A 180 -9.52 -9.07 -7.58
C TYR A 180 -10.82 -9.76 -8.01
N GLY A 181 -10.74 -10.98 -8.55
CA GLY A 181 -11.90 -11.72 -9.04
C GLY A 181 -12.13 -11.61 -10.56
N PRO A 182 -13.30 -12.05 -11.05
CA PRO A 182 -13.54 -12.28 -12.48
C PRO A 182 -13.80 -11.01 -13.30
N LEU A 183 -14.09 -9.89 -12.65
CA LEU A 183 -14.32 -8.62 -13.34
C LEU A 183 -12.99 -8.02 -13.83
N CYS A 184 -12.74 -8.13 -15.13
CA CYS A 184 -11.49 -7.67 -15.75
C CYS A 184 -11.61 -6.30 -16.46
N ARG A 185 -12.71 -5.57 -16.26
CA ARG A 185 -12.95 -4.26 -16.88
C ARG A 185 -13.59 -3.29 -15.89
N PHE A 186 -13.07 -2.07 -15.84
CA PHE A 186 -13.67 -0.99 -15.06
C PHE A 186 -15.05 -0.59 -15.58
N SER A 187 -16.01 -0.43 -14.67
CA SER A 187 -17.37 0.02 -14.96
C SER A 187 -17.85 0.99 -13.88
N ARG A 188 -18.71 1.92 -14.28
CA ARG A 188 -19.45 2.79 -13.34
C ARG A 188 -20.68 2.10 -12.76
N GLU A 189 -21.30 1.22 -13.54
CA GLU A 189 -22.53 0.51 -13.18
C GLU A 189 -22.24 -0.74 -12.34
N ASP A 190 -21.10 -1.39 -12.59
CA ASP A 190 -20.65 -2.60 -11.89
C ASP A 190 -19.16 -2.50 -11.54
N PRO A 191 -18.81 -1.69 -10.51
CA PRO A 191 -17.41 -1.43 -10.21
C PRO A 191 -16.66 -2.67 -9.74
N THR A 192 -15.45 -2.86 -10.25
CA THR A 192 -14.54 -3.92 -9.81
C THR A 192 -14.11 -3.71 -8.36
N PRO A 193 -13.71 -4.77 -7.62
CA PRO A 193 -13.18 -4.61 -6.27
C PRO A 193 -11.94 -3.71 -6.21
N SER A 194 -11.15 -3.62 -7.29
CA SER A 194 -10.03 -2.67 -7.36
C SER A 194 -10.44 -1.19 -7.39
N GLN A 195 -11.59 -0.85 -7.98
CA GLN A 195 -12.14 0.51 -7.94
C GLN A 195 -12.60 0.84 -6.50
N TYR A 196 -13.17 -0.14 -5.79
CA TYR A 196 -13.48 0.01 -4.35
C TYR A 196 -12.21 0.15 -3.51
N LEU A 197 -11.18 -0.68 -3.73
CA LEU A 197 -9.89 -0.58 -3.05
C LEU A 197 -9.31 0.83 -3.20
N PHE A 198 -9.21 1.33 -4.44
CA PHE A 198 -8.69 2.66 -4.71
C PHE A 198 -9.53 3.75 -4.03
N THR A 199 -10.85 3.72 -4.20
CA THR A 199 -11.74 4.75 -3.63
C THR A 199 -11.63 4.80 -2.10
N LYS A 200 -11.66 3.63 -1.45
CA LYS A 200 -11.56 3.53 0.01
C LYS A 200 -10.17 3.86 0.53
N ALA A 201 -9.12 3.55 -0.22
CA ALA A 201 -7.76 3.93 0.10
C ALA A 201 -7.55 5.44 0.02
N VAL A 202 -8.12 6.09 -1.01
CA VAL A 202 -8.05 7.56 -1.14
C VAL A 202 -8.75 8.25 0.03
N VAL A 203 -9.90 7.76 0.48
CA VAL A 203 -10.55 8.26 1.72
C VAL A 203 -9.63 8.13 2.93
N ARG A 204 -8.87 7.03 2.99
CA ARG A 204 -7.94 6.65 4.07
C ARG A 204 -6.50 7.15 3.85
N MET A 205 -6.29 8.16 3.00
CA MET A 205 -4.99 8.81 2.88
C MET A 205 -4.69 9.69 4.10
N THR A 206 -4.43 9.03 5.23
CA THR A 206 -4.02 9.63 6.51
C THR A 206 -2.74 8.97 6.98
N THR A 207 -2.13 9.53 8.03
CA THR A 207 -0.91 8.97 8.65
C THR A 207 -1.05 7.52 9.09
N ASP A 208 -2.24 7.13 9.55
CA ASP A 208 -2.56 5.85 10.17
C ASP A 208 -3.49 4.97 9.31
N GLY A 209 -3.84 5.42 8.10
CA GLY A 209 -4.75 4.71 7.21
C GLY A 209 -6.20 4.67 7.68
N GLN A 210 -6.56 5.40 8.74
CA GLN A 210 -7.93 5.43 9.26
C GLN A 210 -8.80 6.44 8.50
N PRO A 211 -10.10 6.14 8.29
CA PRO A 211 -11.00 7.11 7.68
C PRO A 211 -11.14 8.35 8.59
N PRO A 212 -11.11 9.57 8.04
CA PRO A 212 -11.23 10.78 8.86
C PRO A 212 -12.61 10.86 9.52
N HIS A 213 -12.64 10.90 10.85
CA HIS A 213 -13.87 10.84 11.67
C HIS A 213 -14.92 11.93 11.37
N ASN A 214 -14.52 13.05 10.77
CA ASN A 214 -15.37 14.23 10.66
C ASN A 214 -15.93 14.48 9.25
N TYR A 215 -15.36 13.92 8.18
CA TYR A 215 -15.69 14.31 6.79
C TYR A 215 -15.50 13.21 5.73
N PRO A 216 -16.08 11.99 5.88
CA PRO A 216 -15.88 10.91 4.91
C PRO A 216 -16.30 11.30 3.48
N ASP A 217 -17.39 12.04 3.33
CA ASP A 217 -17.98 12.40 2.03
C ASP A 217 -17.11 13.36 1.19
N THR A 218 -16.28 14.19 1.84
CA THR A 218 -15.37 15.12 1.14
C THR A 218 -13.93 14.64 1.13
N ALA A 219 -13.59 13.65 1.96
CA ALA A 219 -12.23 13.10 2.07
C ALA A 219 -11.74 12.56 0.73
N TYR A 220 -12.59 11.83 0.00
CA TYR A 220 -12.22 11.30 -1.31
C TYR A 220 -11.77 12.42 -2.26
N HIS A 221 -12.61 13.45 -2.47
CA HIS A 221 -12.28 14.55 -3.39
C HIS A 221 -11.04 15.34 -2.96
N ASN A 222 -10.90 15.61 -1.66
CA ASN A 222 -9.75 16.37 -1.13
C ASN A 222 -8.44 15.61 -1.29
N HIS A 223 -8.40 14.33 -0.90
CA HIS A 223 -7.21 13.49 -1.02
C HIS A 223 -6.90 13.17 -2.49
N LYS A 224 -7.93 12.95 -3.32
CA LYS A 224 -7.77 12.77 -4.76
C LYS A 224 -7.14 14.00 -5.42
N LEU A 225 -7.61 15.20 -5.06
CA LEU A 225 -7.04 16.46 -5.53
C LEU A 225 -5.60 16.66 -5.05
N ALA A 226 -5.28 16.27 -3.81
CA ALA A 226 -3.93 16.31 -3.29
C ALA A 226 -2.99 15.39 -4.08
N LEU A 227 -3.44 14.18 -4.41
CA LEU A 227 -2.71 13.22 -5.25
C LEU A 227 -2.47 13.78 -6.66
N ASP A 228 -3.50 14.34 -7.29
CA ASP A 228 -3.39 14.96 -8.62
C ASP A 228 -2.40 16.13 -8.64
N ARG A 229 -2.53 17.05 -7.69
CA ARG A 229 -1.61 18.19 -7.54
C ARG A 229 -0.18 17.75 -7.28
N PHE A 230 0.01 16.69 -6.49
CA PHE A 230 1.34 16.13 -6.24
C PHE A 230 1.96 15.57 -7.52
N MET A 231 1.18 14.84 -8.32
CA MET A 231 1.62 14.30 -9.62
C MET A 231 1.87 15.38 -10.68
N GLU A 232 1.33 16.58 -10.52
CA GLU A 232 1.57 17.72 -11.42
C GLU A 232 2.86 18.48 -11.12
N LYS A 233 3.45 18.33 -9.92
CA LYS A 233 4.69 19.02 -9.55
C LYS A 233 5.81 18.72 -10.54
N GLU A 234 6.62 19.71 -10.84
CA GLU A 234 7.83 19.58 -11.67
C GLU A 234 9.07 19.55 -10.77
N SER A 235 9.89 18.53 -10.93
CA SER A 235 11.13 18.36 -10.16
C SER A 235 12.32 19.11 -10.75
N GLY A 236 12.34 19.33 -12.07
CA GLY A 236 13.47 19.97 -12.77
C GLY A 236 14.71 19.09 -12.96
N THR A 237 14.61 17.78 -12.71
CA THR A 237 15.73 16.81 -12.83
C THR A 237 15.97 16.30 -14.26
N ASN A 238 15.12 16.69 -15.22
CA ASN A 238 15.08 16.15 -16.59
C ASN A 238 14.94 14.62 -16.67
N SER A 239 14.39 13.97 -15.64
CA SER A 239 14.15 12.53 -15.64
C SER A 239 13.21 12.11 -16.77
N LEU A 240 13.68 11.20 -17.65
CA LEU A 240 12.91 10.70 -18.79
C LEU A 240 11.71 9.84 -18.38
N GLN A 241 11.70 9.30 -17.16
CA GLN A 241 10.62 8.46 -16.66
C GLN A 241 9.39 9.26 -16.22
N ILE A 242 9.58 10.54 -15.87
CA ILE A 242 8.53 11.37 -15.27
C ILE A 242 7.37 11.68 -16.23
N PRO A 243 7.62 12.05 -17.50
CA PRO A 243 6.51 12.24 -18.45
C PRO A 243 5.68 10.97 -18.64
N ALA A 244 6.32 9.80 -18.62
CA ALA A 244 5.64 8.51 -18.73
C ALA A 244 4.82 8.20 -17.46
N SER A 245 5.43 8.31 -16.27
CA SER A 245 4.74 8.02 -15.00
C SER A 245 3.53 8.93 -14.78
N LYS A 246 3.62 10.23 -15.11
CA LYS A 246 2.50 11.18 -15.05
C LYS A 246 1.36 10.79 -15.99
N ARG A 247 1.66 10.36 -17.22
CA ARG A 247 0.66 9.90 -18.19
C ARG A 247 0.00 8.60 -17.71
N ASP A 248 0.80 7.66 -17.21
CA ASP A 248 0.31 6.36 -16.78
C ASP A 248 -0.56 6.50 -15.53
N TYR A 249 -0.15 7.33 -14.56
CA TYR A 249 -0.98 7.74 -13.42
C TYR A 249 -2.36 8.26 -13.85
N ARG A 250 -2.42 9.23 -14.79
CA ARG A 250 -3.70 9.79 -15.27
C ARG A 250 -4.58 8.70 -15.90
N ARG A 251 -3.98 7.79 -16.67
CA ARG A 251 -4.69 6.66 -17.28
C ARG A 251 -5.25 5.71 -16.22
N TYR A 252 -4.46 5.35 -15.20
CA TYR A 252 -4.88 4.43 -14.15
C TYR A 252 -5.99 5.02 -13.28
N VAL A 253 -5.84 6.29 -12.88
CA VAL A 253 -6.86 7.02 -12.13
C VAL A 253 -8.16 7.15 -12.91
N ALA A 254 -8.12 7.37 -14.23
CA ALA A 254 -9.33 7.46 -15.04
C ALA A 254 -10.16 6.16 -15.03
N GLY A 255 -9.51 5.01 -14.84
CA GLY A 255 -10.18 3.72 -14.66
C GLY A 255 -10.59 3.43 -13.22
N LEU A 256 -9.67 3.61 -12.26
CA LEU A 256 -9.88 3.27 -10.86
C LEU A 256 -10.82 4.25 -10.12
N GLY A 257 -10.71 5.55 -10.43
CA GLY A 257 -11.36 6.64 -9.72
C GLY A 257 -12.70 7.07 -10.30
N THR A 258 -13.38 6.20 -11.05
CA THR A 258 -14.77 6.45 -11.44
C THR A 258 -15.61 6.53 -10.16
N GLU A 259 -16.20 7.68 -9.86
CA GLU A 259 -16.94 7.94 -8.62
C GLU A 259 -17.91 6.80 -8.28
N ILE A 260 -17.48 5.95 -7.34
CA ILE A 260 -18.36 5.04 -6.62
C ILE A 260 -18.82 5.86 -5.42
N CYS A 261 -20.12 5.98 -5.20
CA CYS A 261 -20.63 6.57 -3.96
C CYS A 261 -20.04 5.77 -2.78
N ALA A 262 -19.00 6.30 -2.14
CA ALA A 262 -18.41 5.74 -0.96
C ALA A 262 -19.47 5.86 0.15
N SER A 263 -20.17 4.76 0.41
CA SER A 263 -21.07 4.60 1.54
C SER A 263 -20.48 3.57 2.50
#